data_AF-A0A967QAK2-F1
#
_entry.id   AF-A0A967QAK2-F1
#
_cell.length_a   1.000
_cell.length_b   1.000
_cell.length_c   1.000
_cell.angle_alpha   90.00
_cell.angle_beta   90.00
_cell.angle_gamma   90.00
#
_symmetry.space_group_name_H-M   'P 1'
#
loop_
_entity.id
_entity.type
_entity.pdbx_description
1 polymer ?
#
loop_
_entity_poly.entity_id
_entity_poly.type
_entity_poly.pdbx_seq_one_letter_code
_entity_poly.pdbx_strand_id
1 'polypeptide(L)'
;MTTLAKAHSLATSAGTFSSLTDTVGTGTITIKFGTTDYDSGTDTYNSFTQNTEKAAVNITIDSSNDTLEGVRDAINDADADVRASIVNDGSGYRLVLTSKETGA
;
A
#
# COMPACT_ATOMS: atom_id res chain seq x y z
N MET A 1 -20.05 4.70 18.56
CA MET A 1 -19.18 3.51 18.44
C MET A 1 -18.01 3.91 17.57
N THR A 2 -16.86 4.19 18.18
CA THR A 2 -15.64 4.64 17.50
C THR A 2 -14.94 3.44 16.86
N THR A 3 -15.14 3.22 15.57
CA THR A 3 -14.37 2.24 14.80
C THR A 3 -13.11 2.91 14.29
N LEU A 4 -11.95 2.43 14.78
CA LEU A 4 -10.64 2.89 14.35
C LEU A 4 -10.42 2.52 12.88
N ALA A 5 -10.02 3.48 12.06
CA ALA A 5 -9.59 3.24 10.68
C ALA A 5 -8.45 2.21 10.68
N LYS A 6 -8.66 1.06 10.02
CA LYS A 6 -7.60 0.07 9.81
C LYS A 6 -6.82 0.47 8.56
N ALA A 7 -5.50 0.53 8.67
CA ALA A 7 -4.63 0.77 7.52
C ALA A 7 -4.78 -0.38 6.51
N HIS A 8 -5.06 -0.05 5.26
CA HIS A 8 -5.19 -1.02 4.16
C HIS A 8 -3.81 -1.42 3.63
N SER A 9 -3.27 -2.53 4.12
CA SER A 9 -2.03 -3.09 3.57
C SER A 9 -2.34 -3.91 2.32
N LEU A 10 -2.12 -3.35 1.13
CA LEU A 10 -1.97 -4.16 -0.08
C LEU A 10 -0.62 -4.88 0.00
N ALA A 11 -0.63 -6.16 0.39
CA ALA A 11 0.50 -7.03 0.16
C ALA A 11 0.46 -7.49 -1.30
N THR A 12 1.46 -7.12 -2.08
CA THR A 12 1.65 -7.69 -3.43
C THR A 12 1.64 -9.22 -3.32
N SER A 13 0.98 -9.90 -4.26
CA SER A 13 0.88 -11.37 -4.30
C SER A 13 2.23 -12.10 -4.42
N ALA A 14 3.33 -11.35 -4.55
CA ALA A 14 4.70 -11.85 -4.67
C ALA A 14 5.33 -12.13 -3.29
N GLY A 15 4.78 -13.09 -2.55
CA GLY A 15 5.46 -13.71 -1.40
C GLY A 15 6.04 -12.76 -0.35
N THR A 16 6.93 -13.28 0.49
CA THR A 16 7.84 -12.48 1.32
C THR A 16 9.13 -12.26 0.53
N PHE A 17 9.67 -11.04 0.55
CA PHE A 17 10.99 -10.77 -0.01
C PHE A 17 12.05 -11.26 0.98
N SER A 18 13.16 -11.80 0.48
CA SER A 18 14.27 -12.28 1.31
C SER A 18 15.23 -11.15 1.68
N SER A 19 15.29 -10.09 0.87
CA SER A 19 16.10 -8.90 1.07
C SER A 19 15.34 -7.62 0.72
N LEU A 20 15.81 -6.51 1.30
CA LEU A 20 15.41 -5.15 0.98
C LEU A 20 15.78 -4.73 -0.46
N THR A 21 16.81 -5.37 -1.01
CA THR A 21 17.30 -5.13 -2.38
C THR A 21 16.70 -6.07 -3.41
N ASP A 22 15.75 -6.93 -3.02
CA ASP A 22 15.11 -7.83 -3.95
C ASP A 22 14.32 -7.04 -4.99
N THR A 23 14.51 -7.42 -6.25
CA THR A 23 13.82 -6.79 -7.37
C THR A 23 12.33 -7.13 -7.33
N VAL A 24 11.50 -6.09 -7.28
CA VAL A 24 10.03 -6.18 -7.33
C VAL A 24 9.51 -6.17 -8.77
N GLY A 25 10.33 -5.74 -9.73
CA GLY A 25 9.98 -5.54 -11.14
C GLY A 25 9.69 -4.08 -11.47
N THR A 26 9.43 -3.83 -12.76
CA THR A 26 9.11 -2.49 -13.29
C THR A 26 7.63 -2.39 -13.66
N GLY A 27 7.08 -1.18 -13.69
CA GLY A 27 5.68 -0.92 -14.01
C GLY A 27 5.16 0.38 -13.42
N THR A 28 3.84 0.48 -13.26
CA THR A 28 3.21 1.62 -12.60
C THR A 28 2.35 1.13 -11.45
N ILE A 29 2.61 1.65 -10.25
CA ILE A 29 1.75 1.48 -9.08
C ILE A 29 0.74 2.61 -9.10
N THR A 30 -0.55 2.29 -9.22
CA THR A 30 -1.64 3.26 -9.12
C THR A 30 -2.33 3.13 -7.77
N ILE A 31 -2.25 4.17 -6.95
CA ILE A 31 -2.92 4.25 -5.66
C ILE A 31 -4.17 5.10 -5.82
N LYS A 32 -5.33 4.53 -5.45
CA LYS A 32 -6.61 5.21 -5.47
C LYS A 32 -7.16 5.28 -4.06
N PHE A 33 -7.79 6.41 -3.74
CA PHE A 33 -8.41 6.63 -2.44
C PHE A 33 -9.89 6.28 -2.48
N GLY A 34 -10.43 5.85 -1.36
CA GLY A 34 -11.83 5.43 -1.25
C GLY A 34 -12.14 4.85 0.13
N THR A 35 -13.38 4.44 0.30
CA THR A 35 -13.87 3.80 1.52
C THR A 35 -14.04 2.31 1.26
N THR A 36 -13.49 1.48 2.12
CA THR A 36 -13.78 0.05 2.14
C THR A 36 -14.93 -0.26 3.06
N ASP A 37 -15.82 -1.10 2.60
CA ASP A 37 -16.87 -1.70 3.40
C ASP A 37 -16.42 -3.07 3.90
N TYR A 38 -16.59 -3.31 5.20
CA TYR A 38 -16.35 -4.59 5.84
C TYR A 38 -17.62 -5.06 6.52
N ASP A 39 -17.86 -6.37 6.47
CA ASP A 39 -18.95 -6.99 7.23
C ASP A 39 -18.69 -6.86 8.74
N SER A 40 -19.63 -6.20 9.42
CA SER A 40 -19.54 -5.96 10.86
C SER A 40 -19.63 -7.27 11.62
N GLY A 41 -18.54 -7.66 12.29
CA GLY A 41 -18.47 -8.86 13.13
C GLY A 41 -17.57 -9.96 12.59
N THR A 42 -17.26 -9.95 11.29
CA THR A 42 -16.32 -10.91 10.67
C THR A 42 -15.04 -10.27 10.14
N ASP A 43 -14.97 -8.94 10.05
CA ASP A 43 -13.87 -8.20 9.39
C ASP A 43 -13.63 -8.68 7.94
N THR A 44 -14.64 -9.29 7.31
CA THR A 44 -14.57 -9.76 5.93
C THR A 44 -14.70 -8.56 4.99
N TYR A 45 -13.76 -8.41 4.07
CA TYR A 45 -13.82 -7.38 3.04
C TYR A 45 -15.07 -7.60 2.15
N ASN A 46 -15.91 -6.58 2.02
CA ASN A 46 -17.10 -6.61 1.17
C ASN A 46 -16.88 -5.82 -0.12
N SER A 47 -16.54 -4.54 -0.01
CA SER A 47 -16.39 -3.68 -1.20
C SER A 47 -15.41 -2.52 -0.99
N PHE A 48 -14.99 -1.91 -2.09
CA PHE A 48 -14.23 -0.66 -2.11
C PHE A 48 -14.96 0.34 -3.00
N THR A 49 -15.34 1.46 -2.43
CA THR A 49 -15.93 2.59 -3.15
C THR A 49 -14.85 3.66 -3.33
N GLN A 50 -14.41 3.86 -4.57
CA GLN A 50 -13.41 4.86 -4.88
C GLN A 50 -13.96 6.27 -4.61
N ASN A 51 -13.16 7.10 -3.93
CA ASN A 51 -13.38 8.53 -3.87
C ASN A 51 -12.90 9.16 -5.19
N THR A 52 -13.84 9.63 -6.02
CA THR A 52 -13.53 10.27 -7.31
C THR A 52 -13.06 11.72 -7.18
N GLU A 53 -13.19 12.33 -6.00
CA GLU A 53 -12.71 13.70 -5.72
C GLU A 53 -11.21 13.73 -5.42
N LYS A 54 -10.61 12.60 -5.02
CA LYS A 54 -9.16 12.47 -4.86
C LYS A 54 -8.52 11.89 -6.13
N ALA A 55 -7.53 12.59 -6.66
CA ALA A 55 -6.75 12.13 -7.80
C ALA A 55 -6.02 10.82 -7.46
N ALA A 56 -5.99 9.90 -8.42
CA ALA A 56 -5.16 8.71 -8.31
C ALA A 56 -3.68 9.10 -8.37
N VAL A 57 -2.87 8.48 -7.54
CA VAL A 57 -1.43 8.67 -7.51
C VAL A 57 -0.80 7.58 -8.35
N ASN A 58 -0.02 7.96 -9.36
CA ASN A 58 0.69 7.03 -10.23
C ASN A 58 2.18 7.11 -9.92
N ILE A 59 2.76 6.00 -9.52
CA ILE A 59 4.17 5.89 -9.15
C ILE A 59 4.81 4.96 -10.18
N THR A 60 5.77 5.49 -10.91
CA THR A 60 6.50 4.71 -11.92
C THR A 60 7.65 3.99 -11.25
N ILE A 61 7.70 2.68 -11.46
CA ILE A 61 8.79 1.82 -11.05
C ILE A 61 9.58 1.43 -12.30
N ASP A 62 10.83 1.84 -12.37
CA ASP A 62 11.77 1.53 -13.44
C ASP A 62 13.06 0.94 -12.85
N SER A 63 14.07 0.68 -13.68
CA SER A 63 15.33 0.07 -13.25
C SER A 63 16.12 0.87 -12.21
N SER A 64 15.75 2.13 -11.92
CA SER A 64 16.39 2.95 -10.88
C SER A 64 15.79 2.75 -9.49
N ASN A 65 14.58 2.18 -9.40
CA ASN A 65 13.83 2.02 -8.14
C ASN A 65 13.07 0.68 -8.06
N ASP A 66 13.47 -0.32 -8.86
CA ASP A 66 12.84 -1.64 -8.97
C ASP A 66 13.12 -2.60 -7.80
N THR A 67 13.64 -2.11 -6.68
CA THR A 67 13.88 -2.90 -5.46
C THR A 67 12.80 -2.63 -4.42
N LEU A 68 12.69 -3.49 -3.40
CA LEU A 68 11.71 -3.29 -2.32
C LEU A 68 11.90 -1.94 -1.61
N GLU A 69 13.14 -1.55 -1.33
CA GLU A 69 13.45 -0.21 -0.81
C GLU A 69 13.18 0.89 -1.83
N GLY A 70 13.56 0.68 -3.10
CA GLY A 70 13.30 1.63 -4.16
C GLY A 70 11.81 1.96 -4.30
N VAL A 71 10.94 0.94 -4.20
CA VAL A 71 9.48 1.13 -4.23
C VAL A 71 8.99 1.88 -3.00
N ARG A 72 9.47 1.54 -1.79
CA ARG A 72 9.13 2.27 -0.56
C ARG A 72 9.44 3.75 -0.72
N ASP A 73 10.64 4.05 -1.18
CA ASP A 73 11.14 5.41 -1.31
C ASP A 73 10.37 6.13 -2.42
N ALA A 74 10.13 5.50 -3.56
CA ALA A 74 9.30 6.06 -4.64
C ALA A 74 7.86 6.38 -4.20
N ILE A 75 7.24 5.56 -3.35
CA ILE A 75 5.91 5.85 -2.78
C ILE A 75 5.97 7.04 -1.81
N ASN A 76 6.98 7.09 -0.96
CA ASN A 76 7.13 8.17 0.02
C ASN A 76 7.49 9.51 -0.65
N ASP A 77 8.29 9.48 -1.72
CA ASP A 77 8.70 10.64 -2.52
C ASP A 77 7.58 11.18 -3.40
N ALA A 78 6.58 10.36 -3.73
CA ALA A 78 5.39 10.82 -4.44
C ALA A 78 4.54 11.82 -3.62
N ASP A 79 4.89 12.03 -2.35
CA ASP A 79 4.21 12.89 -1.36
C ASP A 79 2.69 12.83 -1.42
N ALA A 80 2.19 11.62 -1.64
CA ALA A 80 0.78 11.35 -1.64
C ALA A 80 0.25 11.30 -0.19
N ASP A 81 -1.08 11.25 -0.05
CA ASP A 81 -1.77 10.94 1.21
C ASP A 81 -1.55 9.48 1.67
N VAL A 82 -0.40 8.88 1.33
CA VAL A 82 0.02 7.54 1.74
C VAL A 82 1.47 7.57 2.23
N ARG A 83 1.83 6.58 3.04
CA ARG A 83 3.19 6.27 3.45
C ARG A 83 3.44 4.79 3.22
N ALA A 84 4.63 4.46 2.73
CA ALA A 84 5.11 3.10 2.62
C ALA A 84 6.17 2.81 3.69
N SER A 85 6.08 1.64 4.30
CA SER A 85 7.09 1.08 5.19
C SER A 85 7.39 -0.36 4.83
N ILE A 86 8.53 -0.87 5.27
CA ILE A 86 8.90 -2.27 5.11
C ILE A 86 8.91 -2.92 6.50
N VAL A 87 8.18 -4.02 6.64
CA VAL A 87 8.12 -4.81 7.86
C VAL A 87 8.76 -6.16 7.61
N ASN A 88 9.63 -6.59 8.51
CA ASN A 88 10.10 -7.97 8.56
C ASN A 88 9.32 -8.71 9.65
N ASP A 89 8.58 -9.75 9.28
CA ASP A 89 7.73 -10.54 10.19
C ASP A 89 8.39 -11.84 10.67
N GLY A 90 9.69 -12.01 10.40
CA GLY A 90 10.44 -13.23 10.69
C GLY A 90 10.41 -14.28 9.57
N SER A 91 9.51 -14.12 8.58
CA SER A 91 9.47 -14.96 7.36
C SER A 91 9.97 -14.22 6.11
N GLY A 92 10.21 -12.91 6.24
CA GLY A 92 10.82 -12.06 5.23
C GLY A 92 10.28 -10.64 5.29
N TYR A 93 10.60 -9.84 4.28
CA TYR A 93 10.23 -8.44 4.18
C TYR A 93 8.93 -8.26 3.39
N ARG A 94 8.09 -7.35 3.85
CA ARG A 94 6.80 -7.01 3.25
C ARG A 94 6.64 -5.51 3.19
N LEU A 95 6.20 -5.01 2.03
CA LEU A 95 5.81 -3.61 1.89
C LEU A 95 4.43 -3.41 2.53
N VAL A 96 4.31 -2.39 3.38
CA VAL A 96 3.08 -2.00 4.05
C VAL A 96 2.78 -0.57 3.66
N LEU A 97 1.54 -0.34 3.19
CA LEU A 97 1.07 0.98 2.82
C LEU A 97 0.05 1.45 3.86
N THR A 98 0.19 2.70 4.29
CA THR A 98 -0.69 3.35 5.27
C THR A 98 -1.16 4.67 4.70
N SER A 99 -2.47 4.87 4.61
CA SER A 99 -3.06 6.17 4.28
C SER A 99 -2.78 7.18 5.40
N LYS A 100 -2.34 8.40 5.05
CA LYS A 100 -2.23 9.54 5.97
C LYS A 100 -3.62 10.02 6.40
N GLU A 101 -4.62 9.75 5.58
CA GLU A 101 -6.01 10.11 5.80
C GLU A 101 -6.76 8.90 6.39
N THR A 102 -7.36 9.07 7.55
CA THR A 102 -8.25 8.05 8.13
C THR A 102 -9.53 8.00 7.30
N GLY A 103 -9.89 6.83 6.76
CA GLY A 103 -11.22 6.61 6.20
C GLY A 103 -12.27 6.76 7.30
N ALA A 104 -13.34 7.52 7.02
CA ALA A 104 -14.52 7.61 7.86
C ALA A 104 -15.41 6.37 7.71
#